data_AF-R4YZH7-F1
#
_entry.id   AF-R4YZH7-F1
#
_cell.length_a   1.000
_cell.length_b   1.000
_cell.length_c   1.000
_cell.angle_alpha   90.00
_cell.angle_beta   90.00
_cell.angle_gamma   90.00
#
_symmetry.space_group_name_H-M   'P 1'
#
loop_
_entity.id
_entity.type
_entity.pdbx_description
1 polymer ?
#
loop_
_entity_poly.entity_id
_entity_poly.type
_entity_poly.pdbx_seq_one_letter_code
_entity_poly.pdbx_strand_id
1 'polypeptide(L)'
;MLANSSMVFAGIWAALMYASGMISNVGIEAVADLAASEPDRAVAVWSTLDIVTNGLGGGNELVGGIWILLVSIAGLITTRLPRWLNVVCLITAVVGLVTVVPDFEAVEMVFSLGSIIWFLGVGITLLRDRTPVRTTR
;
A
#
# COMPACT_ATOMS: atom_id res chain seq x y z
N MET A 1 -6.19 9.70 -18.70
CA MET A 1 -6.20 10.57 -17.50
C MET A 1 -6.15 9.74 -16.23
N LEU A 2 -7.13 8.88 -15.92
CA LEU A 2 -7.14 8.08 -14.68
C LEU A 2 -5.88 7.22 -14.49
N ALA A 3 -5.40 6.56 -15.55
CA ALA A 3 -4.18 5.74 -15.49
C ALA A 3 -2.90 6.58 -15.19
N ASN A 4 -2.84 7.83 -15.67
CA ASN A 4 -1.70 8.69 -15.38
C ASN A 4 -1.76 9.17 -13.93
N SER A 5 -2.95 9.57 -13.46
CA SER A 5 -3.18 9.94 -12.06
C SER A 5 -2.88 8.77 -11.12
N SER A 6 -3.31 7.55 -11.45
CA SER A 6 -2.99 6.36 -10.63
C SER A 6 -1.48 6.15 -10.53
N MET A 7 -0.73 6.40 -11.60
CA MET A 7 0.73 6.26 -11.59
C MET A 7 1.40 7.23 -10.61
N VAL A 8 0.87 8.46 -10.50
CA VAL A 8 1.36 9.46 -9.54
C VAL A 8 1.10 9.00 -8.11
N PHE A 9 -0.14 8.58 -7.80
CA PHE A 9 -0.47 8.07 -6.47
C PHE A 9 0.30 6.79 -6.11
N ALA A 10 0.55 5.91 -7.08
CA ALA A 10 1.40 4.73 -6.90
C ALA A 10 2.83 5.13 -6.48
N GLY A 11 3.42 6.12 -7.16
CA GLY A 11 4.76 6.61 -6.84
C GLY A 11 4.85 7.25 -5.46
N ILE A 12 3.84 8.06 -5.08
CA ILE A 12 3.76 8.67 -3.75
C ILE A 12 3.64 7.59 -2.68
N TRP A 13 2.70 6.66 -2.82
CA TRP A 13 2.50 5.57 -1.85
C TRP A 13 3.75 4.69 -1.73
N ALA A 14 4.38 4.33 -2.84
CA ALA A 14 5.64 3.58 -2.83
C ALA A 14 6.77 4.33 -2.09
N ALA A 15 6.91 5.64 -2.30
CA ALA A 15 7.90 6.45 -1.61
C ALA A 15 7.63 6.53 -0.10
N LEU A 16 6.36 6.65 0.29
CA LEU A 16 5.93 6.64 1.69
C LEU A 16 6.23 5.30 2.38
N MET A 17 5.86 4.17 1.76
CA MET A 17 6.17 2.83 2.26
C MET A 17 7.68 2.62 2.41
N TYR A 18 8.44 3.05 1.41
CA TYR A 18 9.90 2.95 1.44
C TYR A 18 10.49 3.79 2.59
N ALA A 19 10.04 5.03 2.76
CA ALA A 19 10.49 5.89 3.85
C ALA A 19 10.15 5.30 5.23
N SER A 20 8.92 4.80 5.42
CA SER A 20 8.50 4.14 6.66
C SER A 20 9.36 2.91 6.97
N GLY A 21 9.63 2.07 5.97
CA GLY A 21 10.52 0.90 6.12
C GLY A 21 11.96 1.27 6.45
N MET A 22 12.52 2.30 5.80
CA MET A 22 13.88 2.79 6.08
C MET A 22 14.00 3.35 7.52
N ILE A 23 13.01 4.13 7.95
CA ILE A 23 12.97 4.67 9.32
C ILE A 23 12.85 3.53 10.34
N SER A 24 11.98 2.55 10.10
CA SER A 24 11.81 1.38 10.97
C SER A 24 13.11 0.59 11.09
N ASN A 25 13.77 0.32 9.96
CA ASN A 25 14.99 -0.49 9.92
C ASN A 25 16.14 0.13 10.75
N VAL A 26 16.32 1.45 10.68
CA VAL A 26 17.33 2.16 11.48
C VAL A 26 16.87 2.37 12.92
N GLY A 27 15.59 2.70 13.11
CA GLY A 27 15.04 3.02 14.42
C GLY A 27 15.00 1.85 15.39
N ILE A 28 14.67 0.65 14.90
CA ILE A 28 14.62 -0.57 15.72
C ILE A 28 15.99 -0.88 16.33
N GLU A 29 17.07 -0.71 15.56
CA GLU A 29 18.44 -0.88 16.05
C GLU A 29 18.75 0.10 17.19
N ALA A 30 18.41 1.38 17.02
CA ALA A 30 18.60 2.39 18.05
C ALA A 30 17.80 2.11 19.34
N VAL A 31 16.57 1.57 19.22
CA VAL A 31 15.77 1.16 20.37
C VAL A 31 16.39 -0.05 21.07
N ALA A 32 16.88 -1.03 20.32
CA ALA A 32 17.52 -2.23 20.87
C ALA A 32 18.76 -1.89 21.70
N ASP A 33 19.60 -0.97 21.19
CA ASP A 33 20.79 -0.48 21.91
C ASP A 33 20.43 0.23 23.22
N LEU A 34 19.41 1.11 23.18
CA LEU A 34 18.92 1.82 24.36
C LEU A 34 18.26 0.89 25.37
N ALA A 35 17.62 -0.19 24.94
CA ALA A 35 16.93 -1.11 25.86
C ALA A 35 17.89 -1.79 26.85
N ALA A 36 19.17 -1.95 26.49
CA ALA A 36 20.17 -2.55 27.35
C ALA A 36 20.72 -1.59 28.43
N SER A 37 20.70 -0.28 28.18
CA SER A 37 21.36 0.73 29.04
C SER A 37 20.38 1.73 29.68
N GLU A 38 19.36 2.16 28.94
CA GLU A 38 18.39 3.21 29.29
C GLU A 38 16.95 2.80 28.90
N PRO A 39 16.33 1.82 29.60
CA PRO A 39 15.03 1.25 29.20
C PRO A 39 13.89 2.28 29.06
N ASP A 40 13.82 3.25 29.97
CA ASP A 40 12.79 4.30 29.93
C ASP A 40 12.91 5.17 28.67
N ARG A 41 14.15 5.43 28.24
CA ARG A 41 14.43 6.17 27.02
C ARG A 41 14.13 5.35 25.78
N ALA A 42 14.39 4.04 25.81
CA ALA A 42 14.04 3.11 24.74
C ALA A 42 12.53 3.13 24.46
N VAL A 43 11.68 3.15 25.50
CA VAL A 43 10.22 3.24 25.36
C VAL A 43 9.79 4.53 24.67
N ALA A 44 10.40 5.67 25.04
CA ALA A 44 10.09 6.95 24.42
C ALA A 44 10.49 7.00 22.93
N VAL A 45 11.68 6.47 22.60
CA VAL A 45 12.15 6.37 21.21
C VAL A 45 11.27 5.41 20.40
N TRP A 46 10.90 4.27 20.98
CA TRP A 46 9.96 3.32 20.37
C TRP A 46 8.63 3.97 20.02
N SER A 47 8.04 4.69 20.99
CA SER A 47 6.76 5.39 20.78
C SER A 47 6.85 6.46 19.68
N THR A 48 7.98 7.16 19.62
CA THR A 48 8.24 8.16 18.57
C THR A 48 8.37 7.50 17.19
N LEU A 49 9.10 6.39 17.10
CA LEU A 49 9.23 5.63 15.87
C LEU A 49 7.89 5.14 15.38
N ASP A 50 7.10 4.51 16.26
CA ASP A 50 5.78 3.97 15.94
C ASP A 50 4.86 5.05 15.35
N ILE A 51 4.77 6.23 15.98
CA ILE A 51 3.97 7.36 15.49
C ILE A 51 4.42 7.79 14.09
N VAL A 52 5.74 7.91 13.86
CA VAL A 52 6.28 8.36 12.57
C VAL A 52 6.06 7.33 11.47
N THR A 53 6.33 6.05 11.75
CA THR A 53 6.19 4.96 10.77
C THR A 53 4.72 4.72 10.43
N ASN A 54 3.83 4.80 11.42
CA ASN A 54 2.39 4.69 11.22
C ASN A 54 1.83 5.89 10.44
N GLY A 55 2.27 7.11 10.77
CA GLY A 55 1.84 8.33 10.07
C GLY A 55 2.27 8.38 8.59
N LEU A 56 3.41 7.78 8.24
CA LEU A 56 3.88 7.70 6.85
C LEU A 56 3.13 6.65 6.04
N GLY A 57 2.55 5.63 6.67
CA GLY A 57 1.78 4.62 5.96
C GLY A 57 1.65 3.27 6.67
N GLY A 58 2.20 3.11 7.87
CA GLY A 58 1.94 1.91 8.69
C GLY A 58 0.56 1.91 9.37
N GLY A 59 -0.07 3.08 9.52
CA GLY A 59 -1.32 3.27 10.27
C GLY A 59 -2.37 4.11 9.53
N ASN A 60 -2.25 4.23 8.20
CA ASN A 60 -3.40 4.40 7.31
C ASN A 60 -2.97 4.12 5.86
N GLU A 61 -3.93 3.67 5.06
CA GLU A 61 -3.70 3.24 3.69
C GLU A 61 -4.36 4.16 2.67
N LEU A 62 -4.60 5.42 3.04
CA LEU A 62 -5.39 6.36 2.26
C LEU A 62 -4.84 6.56 0.84
N VAL A 63 -3.54 6.81 0.73
CA VAL A 63 -2.87 7.05 -0.57
C VAL A 63 -2.91 5.79 -1.43
N GLY A 64 -2.72 4.61 -0.82
CA GLY A 64 -2.82 3.32 -1.47
C GLY A 64 -4.24 3.01 -1.95
N GLY A 65 -5.25 3.30 -1.12
CA GLY A 65 -6.67 3.19 -1.42
C GLY A 65 -7.08 4.05 -2.62
N ILE A 66 -6.64 5.31 -2.67
CA ILE A 66 -6.86 6.21 -3.82
C ILE A 66 -6.22 5.62 -5.08
N TRP A 67 -4.98 5.16 -4.98
CA TRP A 67 -4.29 4.55 -6.11
C TRP A 67 -5.05 3.33 -6.66
N ILE A 68 -5.38 2.36 -5.80
CA ILE A 68 -6.11 1.14 -6.16
C ILE A 68 -7.50 1.49 -6.73
N LEU A 69 -8.19 2.51 -6.21
CA LEU A 69 -9.46 2.98 -6.75
C LEU A 69 -9.32 3.50 -8.19
N LEU A 70 -8.31 4.34 -8.44
CA LEU A 70 -8.08 4.89 -9.77
C LEU A 70 -7.74 3.80 -10.79
N VAL A 71 -6.93 2.80 -10.39
CA VAL A 71 -6.64 1.64 -11.23
C VAL A 71 -7.90 0.81 -11.48
N SER A 72 -8.73 0.59 -10.46
CA SER A 72 -10.01 -0.13 -10.59
C SER A 72 -10.92 0.52 -11.62
N ILE A 73 -11.12 1.83 -11.53
CA ILE A 73 -12.02 2.56 -12.43
C ILE A 73 -11.46 2.52 -13.86
N ALA A 74 -10.15 2.70 -14.04
CA ALA A 74 -9.52 2.57 -15.36
C ALA A 74 -9.67 1.14 -15.94
N GLY A 75 -9.52 0.10 -15.11
CA GLY A 75 -9.69 -1.31 -15.49
C GLY A 75 -11.13 -1.65 -15.87
N LEU A 76 -12.11 -1.11 -15.14
CA LEU A 76 -13.54 -1.25 -15.42
C LEU A 76 -13.92 -0.59 -16.74
N ILE A 77 -13.47 0.66 -16.98
CA ILE A 77 -13.76 1.40 -18.21
C ILE A 77 -13.16 0.70 -19.43
N THR A 78 -11.96 0.15 -19.30
CA THR A 78 -11.24 -0.47 -20.42
C THR A 78 -11.56 -1.95 -20.62
N THR A 79 -12.29 -2.58 -19.69
CA THR A 79 -12.61 -4.03 -19.67
C THR A 79 -11.39 -4.95 -19.78
N ARG A 80 -10.19 -4.45 -19.42
CA ARG A 80 -8.92 -5.19 -19.53
C ARG A 80 -8.63 -6.10 -18.34
N LEU A 81 -9.38 -5.96 -17.24
CA LEU A 81 -9.23 -6.79 -16.06
C LEU A 81 -10.45 -7.71 -15.88
N PRO A 82 -10.24 -8.98 -15.47
CA PRO A 82 -11.29 -9.90 -15.08
C PRO A 82 -12.26 -9.29 -14.07
N ARG A 83 -13.54 -9.62 -14.18
CA ARG A 83 -14.60 -9.07 -13.30
C ARG A 83 -14.32 -9.31 -11.81
N TRP A 84 -13.82 -10.49 -11.45
CA TRP A 84 -13.50 -10.82 -10.05
C TRP A 84 -12.39 -9.92 -9.50
N LEU A 85 -11.39 -9.57 -10.31
CA LEU A 85 -10.32 -8.66 -9.92
C LEU A 85 -10.84 -7.26 -9.67
N ASN A 86 -11.77 -6.78 -10.48
CA ASN A 86 -12.37 -5.46 -10.27
C ASN A 86 -13.18 -5.40 -8.96
N VAL A 87 -13.85 -6.48 -8.56
CA VAL A 87 -14.58 -6.56 -7.28
C VAL A 87 -13.62 -6.53 -6.10
N VAL A 88 -12.58 -7.37 -6.11
CA VAL A 88 -11.55 -7.37 -5.06
C VAL A 88 -10.91 -5.98 -4.95
N CYS A 89 -10.54 -5.39 -6.09
CA CYS A 89 -9.91 -4.08 -6.15
C CYS A 89 -10.80 -2.98 -5.56
N LEU A 90 -12.10 -2.99 -5.86
CA LEU A 90 -13.05 -2.00 -5.33
C LEU A 90 -13.22 -2.14 -3.81
N ILE A 91 -13.33 -3.38 -3.30
CA ILE A 91 -13.43 -3.63 -1.86
C ILE A 91 -12.15 -3.12 -1.17
N THR A 92 -10.98 -3.54 -1.65
CA THR A 92 -9.68 -3.10 -1.11
C THR A 92 -9.55 -1.59 -1.15
N ALA A 93 -9.93 -0.93 -2.25
CA ALA A 93 -9.89 0.53 -2.37
C ALA A 93 -10.76 1.22 -1.32
N VAL A 94 -12.01 0.79 -1.14
CA VAL A 94 -12.93 1.38 -0.15
C VAL A 94 -12.38 1.20 1.25
N VAL A 95 -11.90 0.00 1.57
CA VAL A 95 -11.26 -0.33 2.85
C VAL A 95 -10.08 0.62 3.11
N GLY A 96 -9.20 0.83 2.14
CA GLY A 96 -8.07 1.76 2.27
C GLY A 96 -8.46 3.23 2.43
N LEU A 97 -9.61 3.66 1.91
CA LEU A 97 -10.12 5.01 2.15
C LEU A 97 -10.68 5.17 3.57
N VAL A 98 -11.24 4.11 4.14
CA VAL A 98 -11.86 4.11 5.47
C VAL A 98 -10.83 4.12 6.60
N THR A 99 -9.58 3.67 6.36
CA THR A 99 -8.51 3.65 7.38
C THR A 99 -8.14 5.03 7.93
N VAL A 100 -8.59 6.13 7.29
CA VAL A 100 -8.41 7.50 7.84
C VAL A 100 -9.19 7.71 9.15
N VAL A 101 -10.19 6.88 9.41
CA VAL A 101 -11.01 6.94 10.62
C VAL A 101 -10.36 6.08 11.70
N PRO A 102 -9.94 6.65 12.85
CA PRO A 102 -9.17 5.95 13.88
C PRO A 102 -9.85 4.68 14.44
N ASP A 103 -11.18 4.66 14.51
CA ASP A 103 -11.93 3.52 15.06
C ASP A 103 -11.87 2.25 14.18
N PHE A 104 -11.25 2.33 12.99
CA PHE A 104 -11.19 1.25 12.01
C PHE A 104 -9.76 0.72 11.76
N GLU A 105 -8.81 0.84 12.69
CA GLU A 105 -7.46 0.26 12.54
C GLU A 105 -7.46 -1.21 12.09
N ALA A 106 -8.38 -2.04 12.59
CA ALA A 106 -8.49 -3.45 12.19
C ALA A 106 -8.77 -3.66 10.68
N VAL A 107 -9.26 -2.61 9.99
CA VAL A 107 -9.59 -2.61 8.56
C VAL A 107 -8.32 -2.48 7.71
N GLU A 108 -7.20 -2.02 8.26
CA GLU A 108 -5.91 -1.98 7.57
C GLU A 108 -5.44 -3.36 7.13
N MET A 109 -5.56 -4.37 7.99
CA MET A 109 -5.23 -5.75 7.62
C MET A 109 -6.05 -6.24 6.42
N VAL A 110 -7.32 -5.82 6.33
CA VAL A 110 -8.17 -6.15 5.18
C VAL A 110 -7.64 -5.49 3.91
N PHE A 111 -7.15 -4.25 4.01
CA PHE A 111 -6.52 -3.55 2.89
C PHE A 111 -5.26 -4.28 2.44
N SER A 112 -4.36 -4.61 3.36
CA SER A 112 -3.08 -5.24 3.02
C SER A 112 -3.28 -6.63 2.42
N LEU A 113 -4.14 -7.47 3.01
CA LEU A 113 -4.46 -8.79 2.49
C LEU A 113 -5.20 -8.73 1.15
N GLY A 114 -6.16 -7.81 1.02
CA GLY A 114 -6.87 -7.57 -0.22
C GLY A 114 -5.93 -7.11 -1.35
N SER A 115 -4.96 -6.26 -1.01
CA SER A 115 -3.92 -5.79 -1.93
C SER A 115 -3.04 -6.94 -2.41
N ILE A 116 -2.62 -7.85 -1.53
CA ILE A 116 -1.83 -9.03 -1.91
C ILE A 116 -2.59 -9.89 -2.94
N ILE A 117 -3.86 -10.22 -2.66
CA ILE A 117 -4.71 -11.01 -3.56
C ILE A 117 -4.83 -10.30 -4.92
N TRP A 118 -5.04 -8.99 -4.89
CA TRP A 118 -5.16 -8.17 -6.09
C TRP A 118 -3.86 -8.14 -6.92
N PHE A 119 -2.70 -7.88 -6.31
CA PHE A 119 -1.40 -7.88 -6.99
C PHE A 119 -1.13 -9.21 -7.68
N LEU A 120 -1.35 -10.32 -6.98
CA LEU A 120 -1.16 -11.65 -7.54
C LEU A 120 -2.07 -11.88 -8.74
N GLY A 121 -3.36 -11.53 -8.63
CA GLY A 121 -4.30 -11.72 -9.73
C GLY A 121 -4.01 -10.82 -10.93
N VAL A 122 -3.65 -9.55 -10.73
CA VAL A 122 -3.22 -8.65 -11.82
C VAL A 122 -1.96 -9.21 -12.48
N GLY A 123 -0.96 -9.62 -11.70
CA GLY A 123 0.26 -10.24 -12.22
C GLY A 123 -0.02 -11.48 -13.07
N ILE A 124 -0.86 -12.39 -12.58
CA ILE A 124 -1.27 -13.59 -13.33
C ILE A 124 -1.99 -13.23 -14.62
N THR A 125 -2.89 -12.24 -14.59
CA THR A 125 -3.63 -11.78 -15.77
C THR A 125 -2.68 -11.23 -16.83
N LEU A 126 -1.76 -10.36 -16.43
CA LEU A 126 -0.76 -9.77 -17.34
C LEU A 126 0.22 -10.80 -17.92
N LEU A 127 0.56 -11.85 -17.17
CA LEU A 127 1.39 -12.95 -17.67
C LEU A 127 0.66 -13.84 -18.68
N ARG A 128 -0.66 -14.01 -18.53
CA ARG A 128 -1.50 -14.81 -19.43
C ARG A 128 -1.86 -14.06 -20.71
N ASP A 129 -2.07 -12.75 -20.63
CA ASP A 129 -2.47 -11.90 -21.77
C ASP A 129 -1.27 -11.41 -22.61
N ARG A 130 -0.12 -12.10 -22.55
CA ARG A 130 1.07 -11.79 -23.37
C ARG A 130 0.77 -12.00 -24.85
N THR A 131 0.16 -10.99 -25.46
CA THR A 131 0.17 -10.82 -26.91
C THR A 131 1.61 -10.46 -27.28
N PRO A 132 2.28 -11.17 -28.20
CA PRO A 132 3.62 -10.79 -28.64
C PRO A 132 3.59 -9.33 -29.12
N VAL A 133 4.50 -8.50 -28.62
CA VAL A 133 4.71 -7.17 -29.18
C VAL A 133 5.10 -7.38 -30.64
N ARG A 134 4.18 -7.11 -31.56
CA ARG A 134 4.48 -7.14 -32.98
C ARG A 134 5.39 -5.95 -33.25
N THR A 135 6.70 -6.18 -33.24
CA THR A 135 7.68 -5.23 -33.75
C THR A 135 7.43 -5.08 -35.24
N THR A 136 6.55 -4.16 -35.62
CA THR A 136 6.48 -3.66 -37.00
C THR A 136 7.74 -2.85 -37.23
N ARG A 137 8.67 -3.45 -37.97
CA ARG A 137 9.83 -2.78 -38.53
C ARG A 137 9.44 -2.04 -39.80
#